data_AF-A0AA45HIR6-F1
#
_entry.id   AF-A0AA45HIR6-F1
#
_cell.length_a   1.000
_cell.length_b   1.000
_cell.length_c   1.000
_cell.angle_alpha   90.00
_cell.angle_beta   90.00
_cell.angle_gamma   90.00
#
_symmetry.space_group_name_H-M   'P 1'
#
loop_
_entity.id
_entity.type
_entity.pdbx_description
1 polymer ?
#
loop_
_entity_poly.entity_id
_entity_poly.type
_entity_poly.pdbx_seq_one_letter_code
_entity_poly.pdbx_strand_id
1 'polypeptide(L)'
;MKYIYALFLFIISFLFVSCNKSIDYEVKLTENVFSPNIPFEFITNFDYDEVNIYIDNSPVNDFISPGDFYIKNLKSGKHDVKLLFKNSGDEITSYATDFFYDGDAPEVSIIKNYLDKGILKVSFDFDEDDVNFIELYNNDTIIATSNSKNIEFPLYKDSGIINLSFKFYDDFMNYTQKKISINTDEDSAPVVNSDKIRINIFGDANFDFTDDWDSELKLFIKKDGDYFFPYEINPSSNFNTEILVYDSNNNFSTKNVDINMDNKIPEMVDISSRLISKDSGFISWEFDPFFNEYEIEYFTKNFGWKSSIITGSSFVEIGNSEITFVRKVSENGTRGFPSVPVFKFSSSFLPYASGILEDISENTLLTQINSPFIISSDLLLEKNRSLFVESGTSIRFFADSRLIIRGNLFVMPGAAKTLFFGSGSIIMDGGNLIISKADFNNINITGKVGKLIFLEDVNFENSLLDISNISRFISYNNNFSNTTVNLENLFDFYSIDSKFEVLNIKNLFYGLIKDLTVKNFNIDFKSKIASENSNIENLNLNNFSFFKSFNDKILNAQINNFSLITGIEESFSENISNNSGVVTNNDE
;
A
#
# COMPACT_ATOMS: atom_id res chain seq x y z
N MET A 1 -46.42 -5.02 -102.40
CA MET A 1 -45.67 -3.94 -101.72
C MET A 1 -46.55 -3.09 -100.77
N LYS A 2 -47.57 -3.67 -100.11
CA LYS A 2 -48.46 -2.98 -99.14
C LYS A 2 -48.38 -3.53 -97.70
N TYR A 3 -47.73 -4.69 -97.49
CA TYR A 3 -47.59 -5.30 -96.16
C TYR A 3 -46.30 -4.90 -95.42
N ILE A 4 -45.33 -4.26 -96.09
CA ILE A 4 -44.07 -3.83 -95.47
C ILE A 4 -44.23 -2.49 -94.72
N TYR A 5 -45.12 -1.61 -95.17
CA TYR A 5 -45.38 -0.33 -94.50
C TYR A 5 -46.15 -0.47 -93.18
N ALA A 6 -47.02 -1.47 -93.06
CA ALA A 6 -47.76 -1.72 -91.81
C ALA A 6 -46.86 -2.28 -90.70
N LEU A 7 -45.85 -3.10 -91.05
CA LEU A 7 -44.88 -3.62 -90.09
C LEU A 7 -43.90 -2.52 -89.62
N PHE A 8 -43.53 -1.60 -90.51
CA PHE A 8 -42.64 -0.49 -90.18
C PHE A 8 -43.29 0.56 -89.26
N LEU A 9 -44.60 0.82 -89.43
CA LEU A 9 -45.36 1.69 -88.54
C LEU A 9 -45.59 1.07 -87.15
N PHE A 10 -45.76 -0.26 -87.07
CA PHE A 10 -45.94 -0.96 -85.79
C PHE A 10 -44.64 -1.04 -84.95
N ILE A 11 -43.47 -1.12 -85.62
CA ILE A 11 -42.15 -1.09 -84.96
C ILE A 11 -41.78 0.32 -84.50
N ILE A 12 -42.18 1.38 -85.23
CA ILE A 12 -41.96 2.77 -84.79
C ILE A 12 -42.85 3.12 -83.58
N SER A 13 -44.08 2.61 -83.50
CA SER A 13 -44.93 2.81 -82.31
C SER A 13 -44.44 2.06 -81.05
N PHE A 14 -43.60 1.02 -81.19
CA PHE A 14 -42.98 0.32 -80.06
C PHE A 14 -41.66 0.95 -79.60
N LEU A 15 -41.01 1.77 -80.44
CA LEU A 15 -39.78 2.50 -80.10
C LEU A 15 -40.03 3.83 -79.38
N PHE A 16 -41.28 4.30 -79.29
CA PHE A 16 -41.68 5.50 -78.56
C PHE A 16 -42.50 5.22 -77.29
N VAL A 17 -42.49 3.99 -76.78
CA VAL A 17 -42.69 3.81 -75.33
C VAL A 17 -41.34 4.07 -74.68
N SER A 18 -40.97 5.34 -74.61
CA SER A 18 -39.95 5.75 -73.65
C SER A 18 -40.49 5.33 -72.29
N CYS A 19 -39.85 4.33 -71.69
CA CYS A 19 -39.84 4.19 -70.25
C CYS A 19 -39.39 5.55 -69.68
N ASN A 20 -40.35 6.42 -69.35
CA ASN A 20 -40.15 7.33 -68.22
C ASN A 20 -40.05 6.39 -67.01
N LYS A 21 -38.86 5.84 -66.77
CA LYS A 21 -38.48 5.51 -65.40
C LYS A 21 -38.60 6.87 -64.69
N SER A 22 -39.58 7.02 -63.80
CA SER A 22 -39.48 8.09 -62.82
C SER A 22 -38.13 7.89 -62.15
N ILE A 23 -37.24 8.84 -62.34
CA ILE A 23 -36.02 8.89 -61.54
C ILE A 23 -36.53 9.37 -60.19
N ASP A 24 -36.66 8.45 -59.23
CA ASP A 24 -37.02 8.79 -57.87
C ASP A 24 -35.78 9.43 -57.24
N TYR A 25 -35.73 10.77 -57.29
CA TYR A 25 -34.66 11.54 -56.66
C TYR A 25 -34.77 11.38 -55.15
N GLU A 26 -33.76 10.77 -54.54
CA GLU A 26 -33.66 10.62 -53.09
C GLU A 26 -32.63 11.61 -52.54
N VAL A 27 -33.04 12.35 -51.52
CA VAL A 27 -32.19 13.23 -50.72
C VAL A 27 -32.38 12.83 -49.27
N LYS A 28 -31.28 12.62 -48.55
CA LYS A 28 -31.31 12.28 -47.13
C LYS A 28 -30.31 13.13 -46.37
N LEU A 29 -30.75 13.80 -45.32
CA LEU A 29 -29.84 14.43 -44.36
C LEU A 29 -29.03 13.35 -43.63
N THR A 30 -27.74 13.58 -43.43
CA THR A 30 -26.88 12.60 -42.73
C THR A 30 -27.28 12.45 -41.27
N GLU A 31 -27.69 13.56 -40.66
CA GLU A 31 -28.15 13.66 -39.27
C GLU A 31 -29.50 14.39 -39.19
N ASN A 32 -30.19 14.26 -38.05
CA ASN A 32 -31.44 14.98 -37.75
C ASN A 32 -31.24 16.14 -36.75
N VAL A 33 -30.04 16.24 -36.16
CA VAL A 33 -29.61 17.32 -35.28
C VAL A 33 -28.32 17.91 -35.83
N PHE A 34 -28.24 19.23 -35.91
CA PHE A 34 -27.07 19.96 -36.42
C PHE A 34 -26.65 21.03 -35.43
N SER A 35 -25.39 21.45 -35.51
CA SER A 35 -24.84 22.50 -34.65
C SER A 35 -23.91 23.41 -35.45
N PRO A 36 -23.44 24.54 -34.89
CA PRO A 36 -22.42 25.35 -35.53
C PRO A 36 -21.09 24.63 -35.78
N ASN A 37 -20.87 23.47 -35.13
CA ASN A 37 -19.62 22.71 -35.16
C ASN A 37 -19.74 21.36 -35.89
N ILE A 38 -20.96 20.97 -36.28
CA ILE A 38 -21.23 19.79 -37.11
C ILE A 38 -21.59 20.27 -38.53
N PRO A 39 -20.92 19.77 -39.58
CA PRO A 39 -21.26 20.14 -40.94
C PRO A 39 -22.68 19.67 -41.29
N PHE A 40 -23.44 20.55 -41.90
CA PHE A 40 -24.73 20.24 -42.51
C PHE A 40 -24.48 19.46 -43.80
N GLU A 41 -24.64 18.15 -43.71
CA GLU A 41 -24.40 17.21 -44.79
C GLU A 41 -25.70 16.52 -45.23
N PHE A 42 -25.76 16.21 -46.53
CA PHE A 42 -26.84 15.45 -47.12
C PHE A 42 -26.31 14.60 -48.27
N ILE A 43 -26.97 13.47 -48.52
CA ILE A 43 -26.61 12.51 -49.56
C ILE A 43 -27.71 12.51 -50.60
N THR A 44 -27.31 12.50 -51.87
CA THR A 44 -28.22 12.39 -53.02
C THR A 44 -27.95 11.11 -53.81
N ASN A 45 -28.96 10.58 -54.50
CA ASN A 45 -28.77 9.49 -55.48
C ASN A 45 -28.59 10.00 -56.93
N PHE A 46 -28.34 11.30 -57.10
CA PHE A 46 -28.21 11.99 -58.39
C PHE A 46 -27.17 13.13 -58.31
N ASP A 47 -26.63 13.50 -59.47
CA ASP A 47 -25.65 14.57 -59.63
C ASP A 47 -26.34 15.95 -59.78
N TYR A 48 -25.74 16.99 -59.20
CA TYR A 48 -26.20 18.38 -59.30
C TYR A 48 -25.01 19.35 -59.38
N ASP A 49 -25.20 20.48 -60.06
CA ASP A 49 -24.19 21.54 -60.20
C ASP A 49 -24.23 22.52 -59.00
N GLU A 50 -25.43 22.89 -58.55
CA GLU A 50 -25.68 23.90 -57.51
C GLU A 50 -26.81 23.45 -56.56
N VAL A 51 -26.71 23.84 -55.29
CA VAL A 51 -27.79 23.70 -54.32
C VAL A 51 -28.04 25.04 -53.61
N ASN A 52 -29.29 25.50 -53.60
CA ASN A 52 -29.70 26.64 -52.78
C ASN A 52 -30.34 26.14 -51.50
N ILE A 53 -29.84 26.61 -50.35
CA ILE A 53 -30.30 26.21 -49.02
C ILE A 53 -31.12 27.35 -48.41
N TYR A 54 -32.35 27.04 -48.02
CA TYR A 54 -33.23 27.92 -47.27
C TYR A 54 -33.50 27.34 -45.89
N ILE A 55 -33.35 28.14 -44.84
CA ILE A 55 -33.73 27.80 -43.47
C ILE A 55 -34.82 28.78 -43.04
N ASP A 56 -35.96 28.28 -42.56
CA ASP A 56 -37.14 29.07 -42.21
C ASP A 56 -37.56 30.07 -43.31
N ASN A 57 -37.52 29.59 -44.56
CA ASN A 57 -37.77 30.39 -45.78
C ASN A 57 -36.80 31.55 -46.03
N SER A 58 -35.72 31.65 -45.25
CA SER A 58 -34.64 32.61 -45.45
C SER A 58 -33.47 31.95 -46.17
N PRO A 59 -32.95 32.51 -47.28
CA PRO A 59 -31.78 31.95 -47.96
C PRO A 59 -30.54 32.09 -47.07
N VAL A 60 -29.79 31.01 -46.91
CA VAL A 60 -28.59 30.97 -46.04
C VAL A 60 -27.29 31.10 -46.84
N ASN A 61 -27.29 30.67 -48.11
CA ASN A 61 -26.43 31.14 -49.24
C ASN A 61 -26.64 30.25 -50.49
N ASP A 62 -26.20 30.74 -51.66
CA ASP A 62 -26.05 29.97 -52.91
C ASP A 62 -24.65 29.30 -52.91
N PHE A 63 -24.56 27.96 -52.97
CA PHE A 63 -23.27 27.25 -53.05
C PHE A 63 -23.23 26.17 -54.15
N ILE A 64 -22.06 26.09 -54.78
CA ILE A 64 -21.65 25.14 -55.82
C ILE A 64 -21.01 23.93 -55.11
N SER A 65 -21.42 22.73 -55.50
CA SER A 65 -20.95 21.41 -55.02
C SER A 65 -19.42 21.22 -55.05
N PRO A 66 -18.78 20.40 -54.17
CA PRO A 66 -19.14 19.95 -52.82
C PRO A 66 -18.13 20.45 -51.74
N GLY A 67 -18.61 20.85 -50.56
CA GLY A 67 -17.76 21.19 -49.41
C GLY A 67 -18.57 21.32 -48.12
N ASP A 68 -17.88 21.26 -46.98
CA ASP A 68 -18.49 21.27 -45.65
C ASP A 68 -19.22 22.61 -45.39
N PHE A 69 -20.53 22.55 -45.17
CA PHE A 69 -21.37 23.72 -44.87
C PHE A 69 -21.69 23.76 -43.38
N TYR A 70 -21.42 24.87 -42.70
CA TYR A 70 -21.73 25.02 -41.27
C TYR A 70 -22.78 26.12 -41.09
N ILE A 71 -23.90 25.76 -40.48
CA ILE A 71 -24.95 26.72 -40.13
C ILE A 71 -24.47 27.50 -38.89
N LYS A 72 -24.35 28.82 -39.00
CA LYS A 72 -23.93 29.69 -37.89
C LYS A 72 -25.02 30.69 -37.53
N ASN A 73 -25.08 31.06 -36.25
CA ASN A 73 -26.01 32.06 -35.71
C ASN A 73 -27.51 31.72 -35.86
N LEU A 74 -27.87 30.45 -36.03
CA LEU A 74 -29.24 29.99 -35.89
C LEU A 74 -29.55 29.82 -34.39
N LYS A 75 -30.80 30.06 -33.98
CA LYS A 75 -31.20 29.83 -32.57
C LYS A 75 -31.39 28.34 -32.35
N SER A 76 -31.18 27.85 -31.14
CA SER A 76 -31.50 26.46 -30.83
C SER A 76 -32.99 26.20 -30.97
N GLY A 77 -33.34 25.03 -31.51
CA GLY A 77 -34.72 24.62 -31.70
C GLY A 77 -34.97 23.94 -33.04
N LYS A 78 -36.25 23.74 -33.34
CA LYS A 78 -36.69 23.10 -34.58
C LYS A 78 -36.77 24.12 -35.71
N HIS A 79 -36.18 23.78 -36.85
CA HIS A 79 -36.13 24.63 -38.05
C HIS A 79 -36.56 23.87 -39.30
N ASP A 80 -37.15 24.58 -40.25
CA ASP A 80 -37.50 24.03 -41.55
C ASP A 80 -36.34 24.27 -42.54
N VAL A 81 -35.89 23.23 -43.23
CA VAL A 81 -34.91 23.33 -44.32
C VAL A 81 -35.52 23.00 -45.66
N LYS A 82 -35.19 23.79 -46.68
CA LYS A 82 -35.47 23.51 -48.08
C LYS A 82 -34.19 23.56 -48.89
N LEU A 83 -33.87 22.45 -49.56
CA LEU A 83 -32.76 22.29 -50.50
C LEU A 83 -33.31 22.33 -51.93
N LEU A 84 -32.77 23.20 -52.77
CA LEU A 84 -33.16 23.38 -54.17
C LEU A 84 -31.98 23.02 -55.07
N PHE A 85 -32.07 21.88 -55.76
CA PHE A 85 -30.98 21.35 -56.59
C PHE A 85 -31.13 21.81 -58.03
N LYS A 86 -30.03 22.29 -58.63
CA LYS A 86 -30.02 22.80 -60.01
C LYS A 86 -28.90 22.20 -60.85
N ASN A 87 -29.15 22.05 -62.15
CA ASN A 87 -28.16 21.75 -63.19
C ASN A 87 -28.21 22.83 -64.26
N SER A 88 -27.08 23.45 -64.56
CA SER A 88 -26.96 24.51 -65.57
C SER A 88 -28.00 25.65 -65.41
N GLY A 89 -28.41 25.93 -64.16
CA GLY A 89 -29.38 26.96 -63.79
C GLY A 89 -30.84 26.51 -63.71
N ASP A 90 -31.18 25.32 -64.19
CA ASP A 90 -32.53 24.76 -64.13
C ASP A 90 -32.73 23.89 -62.89
N GLU A 91 -33.87 24.03 -62.22
CA GLU A 91 -34.25 23.20 -61.07
C GLU A 91 -34.46 21.74 -61.48
N ILE A 92 -33.73 20.84 -60.82
CA ILE A 92 -33.86 19.38 -61.00
C ILE A 92 -34.95 18.86 -60.06
N THR A 93 -34.84 19.22 -58.78
CA THR A 93 -35.73 18.78 -57.70
C THR A 93 -35.56 19.67 -56.46
N SER A 94 -36.50 19.56 -55.52
CA SER A 94 -36.40 20.20 -54.21
C SER A 94 -36.70 19.20 -53.10
N TYR A 95 -36.01 19.34 -51.98
CA TYR A 95 -36.21 18.55 -50.78
C TYR A 95 -36.54 19.48 -49.62
N ALA A 96 -37.56 19.16 -48.84
CA ALA A 96 -37.93 19.93 -47.66
C ALA A 96 -38.17 18.98 -46.48
N THR A 97 -37.59 19.32 -45.34
CA THR A 97 -37.74 18.59 -44.08
C THR A 97 -37.55 19.56 -42.91
N ASP A 98 -37.81 19.09 -41.71
CA ASP A 98 -37.37 19.71 -40.48
C ASP A 98 -36.03 19.12 -40.00
N PHE A 99 -35.30 19.91 -39.23
CA PHE A 99 -34.17 19.44 -38.43
C PHE A 99 -34.16 20.17 -37.08
N PHE A 100 -33.49 19.61 -36.09
CA PHE A 100 -33.23 20.32 -34.83
C PHE A 100 -31.84 20.95 -34.90
N TYR A 101 -31.74 22.23 -34.54
CA TYR A 101 -30.47 22.91 -34.41
C TYR A 101 -30.14 23.06 -32.92
N ASP A 102 -28.96 22.60 -32.53
CA ASP A 102 -28.40 22.83 -31.20
C ASP A 102 -27.27 23.84 -31.29
N GLY A 103 -27.53 25.05 -30.79
CA GLY A 103 -26.53 26.11 -30.70
C GLY A 103 -26.10 26.41 -29.27
N ASP A 104 -26.59 25.68 -28.28
CA ASP A 104 -26.32 25.94 -26.88
C ASP A 104 -25.07 25.14 -26.45
N ALA A 105 -24.14 25.81 -25.78
CA ALA A 105 -22.98 25.15 -25.22
C ALA A 105 -23.31 24.66 -23.80
N PRO A 106 -22.68 23.58 -23.33
CA PRO A 106 -23.03 23.00 -22.04
C PRO A 106 -22.81 23.98 -20.89
N GLU A 107 -23.71 23.98 -19.91
CA GLU A 107 -23.57 24.86 -18.74
C GLU A 107 -22.63 24.25 -17.70
N VAL A 108 -21.49 24.93 -17.48
CA VAL A 108 -20.43 24.42 -16.59
C VAL A 108 -19.99 25.50 -15.60
N SER A 109 -19.72 25.10 -14.36
CA SER A 109 -19.05 25.94 -13.36
C SER A 109 -17.90 25.19 -12.66
N ILE A 110 -16.89 25.93 -12.19
CA ILE A 110 -15.80 25.36 -11.37
C ILE A 110 -16.25 25.42 -9.92
N ILE A 111 -16.29 24.26 -9.25
CA ILE A 111 -16.62 24.16 -7.82
C ILE A 111 -15.38 24.45 -6.98
N LYS A 112 -14.26 23.77 -7.29
CA LYS A 112 -13.03 23.82 -6.50
C LYS A 112 -11.82 23.51 -7.38
N ASN A 113 -10.71 24.18 -7.13
CA ASN A 113 -9.39 23.73 -7.57
C ASN A 113 -8.38 23.93 -6.44
N TYR A 114 -7.46 23.00 -6.29
CA TYR A 114 -6.34 23.10 -5.34
C TYR A 114 -5.25 22.10 -5.72
N LEU A 115 -4.04 22.36 -5.26
CA LEU A 115 -2.91 21.47 -5.41
C LEU A 115 -2.76 20.63 -4.14
N ASP A 116 -2.52 19.34 -4.31
CA ASP A 116 -2.33 18.38 -3.21
C ASP A 116 -1.22 17.40 -3.60
N LYS A 117 -0.04 17.53 -2.97
CA LYS A 117 1.13 16.66 -3.17
C LYS A 117 1.58 16.60 -4.63
N GLY A 118 1.62 17.76 -5.28
CA GLY A 118 1.95 17.92 -6.70
C GLY A 118 0.84 17.49 -7.67
N ILE A 119 -0.35 17.12 -7.18
CA ILE A 119 -1.49 16.74 -8.02
C ILE A 119 -2.54 17.85 -7.97
N LEU A 120 -2.75 18.52 -9.11
CA LEU A 120 -3.80 19.50 -9.23
C LEU A 120 -5.15 18.78 -9.32
N LYS A 121 -6.04 19.08 -8.38
CA LYS A 121 -7.39 18.54 -8.32
C LYS A 121 -8.37 19.64 -8.72
N VAL A 122 -9.17 19.39 -9.75
CA VAL A 122 -10.20 20.33 -10.24
C VAL A 122 -11.55 19.63 -10.27
N SER A 123 -12.55 20.25 -9.63
CA SER A 123 -13.93 19.77 -9.58
C SER A 123 -14.85 20.74 -10.29
N PHE A 124 -15.73 20.21 -11.13
CA PHE A 124 -16.70 20.95 -11.93
C PHE A 124 -18.13 20.56 -11.57
N ASP A 125 -19.06 21.50 -11.78
CA ASP A 125 -20.49 21.28 -11.73
C ASP A 125 -21.06 21.44 -13.14
N PHE A 126 -21.72 20.38 -13.63
CA PHE A 126 -22.41 20.34 -14.92
C PHE A 126 -23.43 19.19 -14.93
N ASP A 127 -24.40 19.26 -15.83
CA ASP A 127 -25.32 18.15 -16.08
C ASP A 127 -24.63 17.07 -16.94
N GLU A 128 -24.66 15.82 -16.49
CA GLU A 128 -23.98 14.70 -17.17
C GLU A 128 -24.64 14.35 -18.49
N ASP A 129 -25.91 14.70 -18.67
CA ASP A 129 -26.62 14.55 -19.93
C ASP A 129 -26.28 15.67 -20.93
N ASP A 130 -25.66 16.76 -20.48
CA ASP A 130 -25.29 17.95 -21.29
C ASP A 130 -23.81 17.93 -21.71
N VAL A 131 -22.95 17.20 -20.99
CA VAL A 131 -21.51 17.09 -21.28
C VAL A 131 -21.15 15.66 -21.69
N ASN A 132 -20.73 15.50 -22.93
CA ASN A 132 -20.24 14.25 -23.49
C ASN A 132 -18.78 13.96 -23.07
N PHE A 133 -17.88 14.93 -23.30
CA PHE A 133 -16.47 14.79 -22.91
C PHE A 133 -15.79 16.14 -22.68
N ILE A 134 -14.62 16.06 -22.04
CA ILE A 134 -13.82 17.18 -21.58
C ILE A 134 -12.42 17.02 -22.16
N GLU A 135 -11.89 18.08 -22.77
CA GLU A 135 -10.49 18.17 -23.19
C GLU A 135 -9.73 19.14 -22.30
N LEU A 136 -8.61 18.68 -21.76
CA LEU A 136 -7.67 19.51 -21.02
C LEU A 136 -6.52 19.93 -21.94
N TYR A 137 -6.28 21.23 -21.98
CA TYR A 137 -5.21 21.87 -22.72
C TYR A 137 -4.20 22.50 -21.75
N ASN A 138 -2.91 22.33 -22.05
CA ASN A 138 -1.86 23.19 -21.53
C ASN A 138 -1.41 24.10 -22.68
N ASN A 139 -1.67 25.40 -22.57
CA ASN A 139 -1.61 26.34 -23.68
C ASN A 139 -2.47 25.84 -24.86
N ASP A 140 -1.86 25.44 -25.98
CA ASP A 140 -2.55 24.98 -27.19
C ASP A 140 -2.45 23.47 -27.43
N THR A 141 -1.84 22.71 -26.49
CA THR A 141 -1.67 21.25 -26.63
C THR A 141 -2.66 20.50 -25.76
N ILE A 142 -3.41 19.55 -26.34
CA ILE A 142 -4.25 18.63 -25.59
C ILE A 142 -3.33 17.68 -24.81
N ILE A 143 -3.53 17.62 -23.49
CA ILE A 143 -2.73 16.79 -22.59
C ILE A 143 -3.54 15.65 -21.96
N ALA A 144 -4.88 15.77 -21.91
CA ALA A 144 -5.76 14.73 -21.41
C ALA A 144 -7.20 14.91 -21.92
N THR A 145 -7.98 13.82 -21.89
CA THR A 145 -9.42 13.79 -22.13
C THR A 145 -10.11 13.07 -20.98
N SER A 146 -11.30 13.51 -20.58
CA SER A 146 -12.07 12.93 -19.47
C SER A 146 -13.56 13.10 -19.70
N ASN A 147 -14.40 12.34 -19.01
CA ASN A 147 -15.84 12.59 -18.88
C ASN A 147 -16.24 12.77 -17.39
N SER A 148 -15.25 12.90 -16.50
CA SER A 148 -15.49 13.01 -15.07
C SER A 148 -15.58 14.45 -14.60
N LYS A 149 -16.48 14.70 -13.64
CA LYS A 149 -16.58 15.97 -12.89
C LYS A 149 -15.33 16.29 -12.06
N ASN A 150 -14.49 15.29 -11.79
CA ASN A 150 -13.24 15.46 -11.06
C ASN A 150 -12.07 15.09 -11.96
N ILE A 151 -11.17 16.04 -12.18
CA ILE A 151 -9.97 15.87 -12.98
C ILE A 151 -8.75 16.05 -12.09
N GLU A 152 -7.83 15.09 -12.17
CA GLU A 152 -6.54 15.13 -11.49
C GLU A 152 -5.42 15.22 -12.51
N PHE A 153 -4.45 16.11 -12.28
CA PHE A 153 -3.34 16.32 -13.20
C PHE A 153 -2.03 16.56 -12.44
N PRO A 154 -0.98 15.76 -12.67
CA PRO A 154 0.30 15.94 -11.99
C PRO A 154 1.02 17.19 -12.51
N LEU A 155 1.54 17.99 -11.59
CA LEU A 155 2.37 19.16 -11.86
C LEU A 155 3.78 18.97 -11.29
N TYR A 156 4.74 19.66 -11.89
CA TYR A 156 6.12 19.71 -11.40
C TYR A 156 6.36 21.07 -10.73
N LYS A 157 6.91 21.04 -9.50
CA LYS A 157 7.31 22.26 -8.76
C LYS A 157 8.31 23.07 -9.58
N ASP A 158 8.31 24.39 -9.40
CA ASP A 158 9.25 25.33 -10.02
C ASP A 158 9.20 25.38 -11.57
N SER A 159 8.04 25.07 -12.16
CA SER A 159 7.81 25.14 -13.61
C SER A 159 7.23 26.47 -14.08
N GLY A 160 7.11 27.47 -13.20
CA GLY A 160 6.47 28.76 -13.49
C GLY A 160 4.93 28.73 -13.45
N ILE A 161 4.32 29.66 -14.18
CA ILE A 161 2.86 29.75 -14.28
C ILE A 161 2.35 28.81 -15.36
N ILE A 162 1.55 27.82 -14.97
CA ILE A 162 0.89 26.87 -15.87
C ILE A 162 -0.53 27.35 -16.14
N ASN A 163 -0.85 27.56 -17.42
CA ASN A 163 -2.18 27.98 -17.86
C ASN A 163 -2.92 26.78 -18.46
N LEU A 164 -3.97 26.34 -17.76
CA LEU A 164 -4.78 25.20 -18.16
C LEU A 164 -6.13 25.69 -18.68
N SER A 165 -6.60 25.03 -19.74
CA SER A 165 -7.88 25.30 -20.35
C SER A 165 -8.66 23.99 -20.51
N PHE A 166 -9.85 23.95 -19.94
CA PHE A 166 -10.80 22.85 -20.04
C PHE A 166 -11.89 23.23 -21.04
N LYS A 167 -12.08 22.42 -22.07
CA LYS A 167 -13.21 22.54 -22.99
C LYS A 167 -14.17 21.38 -22.75
N PHE A 168 -15.41 21.71 -22.47
CA PHE A 168 -16.50 20.76 -22.20
C PHE A 168 -17.35 20.71 -23.45
N TYR A 169 -17.47 19.54 -24.06
CA TYR A 169 -18.21 19.31 -25.30
C TYR A 169 -19.51 18.60 -24.98
N ASP A 170 -20.61 19.05 -25.59
CA ASP A 170 -21.88 18.30 -25.63
C ASP A 170 -21.82 17.20 -26.70
N ASP A 171 -22.94 16.51 -26.91
CA ASP A 171 -23.09 15.50 -27.97
C ASP A 171 -23.01 16.08 -29.39
N PHE A 172 -23.17 17.41 -29.53
CA PHE A 172 -23.21 18.11 -30.80
C PHE A 172 -21.99 19.00 -31.06
N MET A 173 -20.90 18.77 -30.33
CA MET A 173 -19.62 19.47 -30.44
C MET A 173 -19.66 20.97 -30.14
N ASN A 174 -20.74 21.50 -29.54
CA ASN A 174 -20.71 22.80 -28.90
C ASN A 174 -19.87 22.71 -27.63
N TYR A 175 -19.20 23.81 -27.25
CA TYR A 175 -18.33 23.77 -26.09
C TYR A 175 -18.34 25.02 -25.22
N THR A 176 -18.21 24.78 -23.92
CA THR A 176 -17.90 25.80 -22.92
C THR A 176 -16.44 25.67 -22.51
N GLN A 177 -15.73 26.79 -22.42
CA GLN A 177 -14.33 26.83 -22.01
C GLN A 177 -14.15 27.42 -20.61
N LYS A 178 -13.41 26.71 -19.75
CA LYS A 178 -12.96 27.21 -18.44
C LYS A 178 -11.45 27.24 -18.38
N LYS A 179 -10.89 28.28 -17.75
CA LYS A 179 -9.45 28.47 -17.62
C LYS A 179 -9.07 28.57 -16.16
N ILE A 180 -7.93 28.00 -15.82
CA ILE A 180 -7.27 28.17 -14.52
C ILE A 180 -5.78 28.43 -14.77
N SER A 181 -5.17 29.18 -13.87
CA SER A 181 -3.74 29.45 -13.87
C SER A 181 -3.20 29.05 -12.50
N ILE A 182 -2.16 28.22 -12.48
CA ILE A 182 -1.51 27.76 -11.25
C ILE A 182 -0.06 28.23 -11.30
N ASN A 183 0.39 28.92 -10.26
CA ASN A 183 1.80 29.27 -10.11
C ASN A 183 2.51 28.13 -9.39
N THR A 184 3.36 27.37 -10.08
CA THR A 184 4.05 26.23 -9.47
C THR A 184 5.29 26.60 -8.65
N ASP A 185 5.65 27.88 -8.67
CA ASP A 185 6.77 28.42 -7.88
C ASP A 185 6.31 28.89 -6.50
N GLU A 186 4.98 28.95 -6.29
CA GLU A 186 4.39 29.23 -4.99
C GLU A 186 4.28 27.94 -4.17
N ASP A 187 4.55 28.11 -2.88
CA ASP A 187 4.60 27.04 -1.89
C ASP A 187 3.86 27.52 -0.65
N SER A 188 2.69 26.95 -0.44
CA SER A 188 1.78 27.38 0.61
C SER A 188 2.06 26.62 1.90
N ALA A 189 1.79 27.25 3.04
CA ALA A 189 1.89 26.54 4.31
C ALA A 189 0.93 25.33 4.35
N PRO A 190 1.35 24.21 4.97
CA PRO A 190 0.53 23.02 5.08
C PRO A 190 -0.74 23.29 5.89
N VAL A 191 -1.83 22.57 5.59
CA VAL A 191 -3.10 22.65 6.31
C VAL A 191 -3.40 21.34 7.01
N VAL A 192 -3.48 21.37 8.35
CA VAL A 192 -3.87 20.19 9.14
C VAL A 192 -5.39 20.04 9.18
N ASN A 193 -5.89 18.96 8.59
CA ASN A 193 -7.31 18.67 8.51
C ASN A 193 -7.83 17.95 9.76
N SER A 194 -7.01 17.10 10.39
CA SER A 194 -7.41 16.35 11.58
C SER A 194 -7.56 17.23 12.82
N ASP A 195 -8.57 16.91 13.64
CA ASP A 195 -8.74 17.50 14.98
C ASP A 195 -8.12 16.61 16.08
N LYS A 196 -7.79 15.36 15.75
CA LYS A 196 -7.11 14.39 16.62
C LYS A 196 -5.87 13.83 15.91
N ILE A 197 -4.72 13.84 16.60
CA ILE A 197 -3.48 13.21 16.12
C ILE A 197 -3.25 11.94 16.92
N ARG A 198 -2.98 10.84 16.20
CA ARG A 198 -2.69 9.54 16.80
C ARG A 198 -1.21 9.27 16.70
N ILE A 199 -0.56 8.93 17.81
CA ILE A 199 0.89 8.72 17.87
C ILE A 199 1.15 7.32 18.42
N ASN A 200 1.87 6.51 17.66
CA ASN A 200 2.22 5.16 18.07
C ASN A 200 3.32 5.19 19.16
N ILE A 201 3.67 4.03 19.74
CA ILE A 201 4.70 3.94 20.80
C ILE A 201 6.05 4.52 20.35
N PHE A 202 6.35 4.49 19.06
CA PHE A 202 7.61 4.92 18.48
C PHE A 202 7.65 6.41 18.11
N GLY A 203 6.56 7.14 18.37
CA GLY A 203 6.43 8.56 18.04
C GLY A 203 6.07 8.82 16.58
N ASP A 204 5.66 7.82 15.82
CA ASP A 204 5.18 8.06 14.46
C ASP A 204 3.74 8.60 14.56
N ALA A 205 3.54 9.81 14.04
CA ALA A 205 2.26 10.51 14.10
C ALA A 205 1.44 10.26 12.83
N ASN A 206 0.16 9.94 13.01
CA ASN A 206 -0.82 9.77 11.94
C ASN A 206 -1.88 10.87 12.05
N PHE A 207 -1.97 11.69 11.00
CA PHE A 207 -2.94 12.78 10.86
C PHE A 207 -3.13 13.13 9.38
N ASP A 208 -4.30 13.63 9.05
CA ASP A 208 -4.67 14.11 7.72
C ASP A 208 -4.23 15.56 7.56
N PHE A 209 -3.56 15.84 6.45
CA PHE A 209 -3.16 17.17 6.06
C PHE A 209 -3.28 17.34 4.53
N THR A 210 -3.36 18.60 4.11
CA THR A 210 -3.26 19.01 2.71
C THR A 210 -2.03 19.89 2.59
N ASP A 211 -1.20 19.61 1.61
CA ASP A 211 -0.05 20.43 1.24
C ASP A 211 0.08 20.41 -0.28
N ASP A 212 0.50 21.52 -0.87
CA ASP A 212 0.57 21.63 -2.32
C ASP A 212 1.70 20.78 -2.91
N TRP A 213 2.81 20.57 -2.21
CA TRP A 213 3.97 19.84 -2.76
C TRP A 213 4.45 18.67 -1.91
N ASP A 214 4.32 18.74 -0.60
CA ASP A 214 4.94 17.82 0.34
C ASP A 214 4.04 16.64 0.71
N SER A 215 4.58 15.43 0.58
CA SER A 215 3.89 14.19 0.99
C SER A 215 4.11 13.82 2.45
N GLU A 216 5.06 14.48 3.13
CA GLU A 216 5.41 14.28 4.53
C GLU A 216 5.71 15.64 5.17
N LEU A 217 5.29 15.82 6.42
CA LEU A 217 5.52 17.06 7.18
C LEU A 217 6.34 16.79 8.44
N LYS A 218 7.09 17.79 8.90
CA LYS A 218 7.70 17.77 10.23
C LYS A 218 6.69 18.29 11.24
N LEU A 219 6.31 17.44 12.20
CA LEU A 219 5.38 17.77 13.27
C LEU A 219 6.13 18.08 14.57
N PHE A 220 5.77 19.18 15.21
CA PHE A 220 6.14 19.53 16.57
C PHE A 220 4.87 19.70 17.40
N ILE A 221 4.94 19.26 18.65
CA ILE A 221 3.82 19.29 19.58
C ILE A 221 4.19 20.21 20.74
N LYS A 222 3.33 21.18 21.02
CA LYS A 222 3.56 22.11 22.13
C LYS A 222 3.26 21.42 23.45
N LYS A 223 4.18 21.52 24.40
CA LYS A 223 3.99 21.03 25.77
C LYS A 223 4.76 21.95 26.71
N ASP A 224 4.12 22.36 27.80
CA ASP A 224 4.73 23.20 28.86
C ASP A 224 5.41 24.50 28.37
N GLY A 225 4.95 25.03 27.22
CA GLY A 225 5.45 26.27 26.62
C GLY A 225 6.46 26.07 25.49
N ASP A 226 7.04 24.88 25.36
CA ASP A 226 8.04 24.52 24.36
C ASP A 226 7.48 23.54 23.31
N TYR A 227 8.25 23.28 22.26
CA TYR A 227 7.89 22.41 21.14
C TYR A 227 8.80 21.19 21.08
N PHE A 228 8.18 20.02 21.03
CA PHE A 228 8.87 18.72 21.05
C PHE A 228 8.51 17.88 19.84
N PHE A 229 9.41 17.00 19.44
CA PHE A 229 9.05 15.95 18.50
C PHE A 229 8.09 14.94 19.15
N PRO A 230 7.19 14.31 18.39
CA PRO A 230 6.25 13.32 18.92
C PRO A 230 6.89 12.17 19.72
N TYR A 231 8.11 11.75 19.36
CA TYR A 231 8.83 10.67 20.05
C TYR A 231 9.44 11.10 21.40
N GLU A 232 9.57 12.40 21.65
CA GLU A 232 10.09 12.98 22.91
C GLU A 232 8.99 13.14 23.95
N ILE A 233 7.73 13.10 23.53
CA ILE A 233 6.59 13.25 24.44
C ILE A 233 6.31 11.93 25.13
N ASN A 234 6.40 11.96 26.46
CA ASN A 234 6.00 10.83 27.30
C ASN A 234 4.47 10.71 27.34
N PRO A 235 3.90 9.52 27.06
CA PRO A 235 2.46 9.32 27.03
C PRO A 235 1.89 9.14 28.44
N SER A 236 1.59 10.23 29.14
CA SER A 236 0.91 10.16 30.45
C SER A 236 -0.62 10.16 30.33
N SER A 237 -1.17 10.80 29.30
CA SER A 237 -2.62 10.86 29.02
C SER A 237 -2.88 11.52 27.67
N ASN A 238 -4.13 11.46 27.20
CA ASN A 238 -4.58 12.27 26.06
C ASN A 238 -4.73 13.72 26.49
N PHE A 239 -4.25 14.65 25.68
CA PHE A 239 -4.29 16.08 26.00
C PHE A 239 -4.55 16.92 24.75
N ASN A 240 -5.18 18.07 24.93
CA ASN A 240 -5.36 19.05 23.86
C ASN A 240 -4.18 20.02 23.87
N THR A 241 -3.58 20.27 22.71
CA THR A 241 -2.50 21.25 22.60
C THR A 241 -2.40 21.83 21.20
N GLU A 242 -1.60 22.89 21.08
CA GLU A 242 -1.16 23.44 19.80
C GLU A 242 -0.09 22.55 19.19
N ILE A 243 -0.22 22.28 17.89
CA ILE A 243 0.85 21.70 17.08
C ILE A 243 1.39 22.72 16.10
N LEU A 244 2.61 22.47 15.65
CA LEU A 244 3.32 23.23 14.65
C LEU A 244 3.81 22.25 13.58
N VAL A 245 3.38 22.45 12.33
CA VAL A 245 3.77 21.60 11.20
C VAL A 245 4.57 22.40 10.20
N TYR A 246 5.68 21.82 9.73
CA TYR A 246 6.50 22.39 8.66
C TYR A 246 6.51 21.50 7.43
N ASP A 247 6.49 22.14 6.27
CA ASP A 247 6.80 21.51 4.99
C ASP A 247 8.32 21.41 4.77
N SER A 248 8.74 21.01 3.56
CA SER A 248 10.17 20.88 3.21
C SER A 248 10.89 22.22 3.06
N ASN A 249 10.18 23.31 2.76
CA ASN A 249 10.71 24.66 2.54
C ASN A 249 10.57 25.59 3.76
N ASN A 250 10.12 25.04 4.88
CA ASN A 250 9.90 25.70 6.15
C ASN A 250 8.71 26.67 6.17
N ASN A 251 7.74 26.56 5.27
CA ASN A 251 6.42 27.14 5.54
C ASN A 251 5.76 26.33 6.65
N PHE A 252 4.93 26.99 7.45
CA PHE A 252 4.36 26.35 8.63
C PHE A 252 2.95 26.82 8.94
N SER A 253 2.21 25.96 9.63
CA SER A 253 0.93 26.30 10.25
C SER A 253 0.86 25.77 11.67
N THR A 254 -0.05 26.37 12.45
CA THR A 254 -0.38 25.87 13.79
C THR A 254 -1.85 25.50 13.88
N LYS A 255 -2.16 24.51 14.72
CA LYS A 255 -3.54 24.08 14.98
C LYS A 255 -3.66 23.49 16.38
N ASN A 256 -4.75 23.79 17.09
CA ASN A 256 -5.08 23.08 18.32
C ASN A 256 -5.74 21.74 17.99
N VAL A 257 -5.22 20.66 18.57
CA VAL A 257 -5.65 19.29 18.29
C VAL A 257 -5.64 18.45 19.57
N ASP A 258 -6.42 17.38 19.58
CA ASP A 258 -6.36 16.35 20.60
C ASP A 258 -5.24 15.35 20.28
N ILE A 259 -4.26 15.23 21.16
CA ILE A 259 -3.17 14.26 21.05
C ILE A 259 -3.59 12.96 21.76
N ASN A 260 -3.51 11.85 21.03
CA ASN A 260 -3.70 10.50 21.55
C ASN A 260 -2.46 9.68 21.30
N MET A 261 -1.91 9.08 22.36
CA MET A 261 -0.63 8.38 22.30
C MET A 261 -0.74 7.02 22.97
N ASP A 262 -0.08 6.03 22.39
CA ASP A 262 0.07 4.74 23.07
C ASP A 262 1.05 4.86 24.23
N ASN A 263 0.61 4.43 25.41
CA ASN A 263 1.39 4.41 26.65
C ASN A 263 1.83 3.01 27.10
N LYS A 264 1.45 1.98 26.35
CA LYS A 264 1.79 0.59 26.61
C LYS A 264 1.91 -0.18 25.32
N ILE A 265 2.74 -1.22 25.32
CA ILE A 265 2.86 -2.10 24.17
C ILE A 265 1.63 -3.04 24.16
N PRO A 266 0.89 -3.16 23.04
CA PRO A 266 -0.21 -4.11 22.96
C PRO A 266 0.26 -5.54 23.22
N GLU A 267 -0.47 -6.25 24.07
CA GLU A 267 -0.10 -7.59 24.52
C GLU A 267 -0.19 -8.63 23.40
N MET A 268 0.50 -9.75 23.60
CA MET A 268 0.42 -10.90 22.71
C MET A 268 -1.00 -11.47 22.67
N VAL A 269 -1.42 -11.97 21.50
CA VAL A 269 -2.68 -12.70 21.34
C VAL A 269 -2.53 -14.15 21.79
N ASP A 270 -3.48 -14.65 22.58
CA ASP A 270 -3.56 -16.07 22.90
C ASP A 270 -4.33 -16.84 21.80
N ILE A 271 -3.61 -17.72 21.09
CA ILE A 271 -4.14 -18.47 19.95
C ILE A 271 -4.60 -19.86 20.42
N SER A 272 -5.79 -20.27 19.96
CA SER A 272 -6.40 -21.55 20.35
C SER A 272 -5.68 -22.79 19.83
N SER A 273 -4.94 -22.70 18.73
CA SER A 273 -4.26 -23.84 18.10
C SER A 273 -3.00 -23.45 17.34
N ARG A 274 -1.89 -24.15 17.61
CA ARG A 274 -0.59 -23.93 16.95
C ARG A 274 -0.36 -24.79 15.71
N LEU A 275 -1.10 -25.89 15.58
CA LEU A 275 -1.01 -26.83 14.46
C LEU A 275 -2.39 -26.99 13.83
N ILE A 276 -2.50 -26.71 12.54
CA ILE A 276 -3.76 -26.88 11.79
C ILE A 276 -3.53 -27.66 10.49
N SER A 277 -4.49 -28.52 10.16
CA SER A 277 -4.48 -29.29 8.91
C SER A 277 -4.62 -28.37 7.71
N LYS A 278 -4.05 -28.76 6.57
CA LYS A 278 -4.29 -28.11 5.27
C LYS A 278 -5.78 -27.94 4.94
N ASP A 279 -6.59 -28.90 5.36
CA ASP A 279 -8.04 -28.94 5.09
C ASP A 279 -8.84 -28.03 6.04
N SER A 280 -8.23 -27.61 7.15
CA SER A 280 -8.79 -26.60 8.05
C SER A 280 -8.34 -25.21 7.61
N GLY A 281 -9.30 -24.37 7.24
CA GLY A 281 -9.03 -23.01 6.79
C GLY A 281 -8.88 -22.00 7.93
N PHE A 282 -9.33 -22.28 9.15
CA PHE A 282 -9.53 -21.23 10.16
C PHE A 282 -8.54 -21.29 11.32
N ILE A 283 -8.13 -20.11 11.78
CA ILE A 283 -7.50 -19.91 13.08
C ILE A 283 -8.40 -19.01 13.94
N SER A 284 -8.36 -19.20 15.25
CA SER A 284 -9.11 -18.41 16.23
C SER A 284 -8.24 -18.04 17.43
N TRP A 285 -8.64 -17.00 18.12
CA TRP A 285 -7.99 -16.48 19.32
C TRP A 285 -9.01 -15.92 20.31
N GLU A 286 -8.55 -15.62 21.53
CA GLU A 286 -9.40 -14.97 22.53
C GLU A 286 -9.76 -13.54 22.09
N PHE A 287 -11.05 -13.22 22.11
CA PHE A 287 -11.54 -11.88 21.79
C PHE A 287 -11.21 -10.91 22.93
N ASP A 288 -10.42 -9.89 22.62
CA ASP A 288 -10.15 -8.78 23.52
C ASP A 288 -11.06 -7.58 23.17
N PRO A 289 -11.98 -7.16 24.06
CA PRO A 289 -12.90 -6.06 23.80
C PRO A 289 -12.23 -4.68 23.75
N PHE A 290 -10.97 -4.56 24.17
CA PHE A 290 -10.23 -3.29 24.14
C PHE A 290 -9.47 -3.06 22.83
N PHE A 291 -9.51 -4.02 21.91
CA PHE A 291 -8.84 -3.92 20.62
C PHE A 291 -9.85 -4.02 19.48
N ASN A 292 -9.80 -3.02 18.60
CA ASN A 292 -10.73 -2.91 17.47
C ASN A 292 -10.29 -3.76 16.27
N GLU A 293 -8.99 -4.04 16.16
CA GLU A 293 -8.41 -4.67 14.98
C GLU A 293 -7.28 -5.65 15.35
N TYR A 294 -7.26 -6.76 14.61
CA TYR A 294 -6.20 -7.75 14.60
C TYR A 294 -5.58 -7.81 13.21
N GLU A 295 -4.26 -7.98 13.18
CA GLU A 295 -3.46 -8.10 11.98
C GLU A 295 -2.94 -9.53 11.83
N ILE A 296 -3.22 -10.14 10.68
CA ILE A 296 -2.75 -11.48 10.33
C ILE A 296 -1.54 -11.34 9.41
N GLU A 297 -0.41 -11.88 9.84
CA GLU A 297 0.86 -11.78 9.12
C GLU A 297 1.31 -13.12 8.57
N TYR A 298 1.83 -13.12 7.34
CA TYR A 298 2.56 -14.24 6.76
C TYR A 298 3.83 -13.77 6.05
N PHE A 299 4.74 -14.71 5.80
CA PHE A 299 6.00 -14.42 5.12
C PHE A 299 5.82 -14.38 3.59
N THR A 300 6.35 -13.34 2.96
CA THR A 300 6.46 -13.20 1.50
C THR A 300 7.93 -13.01 1.10
N LYS A 301 8.32 -13.57 -0.05
CA LYS A 301 9.72 -13.51 -0.52
C LYS A 301 10.23 -12.08 -0.73
N ASN A 302 9.36 -11.17 -1.19
CA ASN A 302 9.77 -9.82 -1.59
C ASN A 302 9.68 -8.81 -0.45
N PHE A 303 8.78 -9.02 0.53
CA PHE A 303 8.49 -8.03 1.57
C PHE A 303 8.70 -8.55 2.99
N GLY A 304 9.20 -9.78 3.16
CA GLY A 304 9.34 -10.39 4.48
C GLY A 304 7.98 -10.69 5.11
N TRP A 305 7.89 -10.58 6.43
CA TRP A 305 6.64 -10.70 7.18
C TRP A 305 5.74 -9.49 6.91
N LYS A 306 4.55 -9.71 6.35
CA LYS A 306 3.63 -8.64 5.97
C LYS A 306 2.22 -8.92 6.48
N SER A 307 1.55 -7.85 6.89
CA SER A 307 0.10 -7.74 6.97
C SER A 307 -0.59 -8.30 5.75
N SER A 308 -1.62 -9.10 5.97
CA SER A 308 -2.41 -9.66 4.88
C SER A 308 -3.91 -9.49 5.04
N ILE A 309 -4.37 -9.54 6.28
CA ILE A 309 -5.77 -9.42 6.63
C ILE A 309 -5.83 -8.57 7.90
N ILE A 310 -6.70 -7.58 7.89
CA ILE A 310 -7.08 -6.79 9.07
C ILE A 310 -8.53 -7.13 9.37
N THR A 311 -8.82 -7.51 10.62
CA THR A 311 -10.16 -7.94 11.02
C THR A 311 -10.47 -7.51 12.45
N GLY A 312 -11.71 -7.11 12.72
CA GLY A 312 -12.22 -6.92 14.09
C GLY A 312 -12.78 -8.20 14.72
N SER A 313 -12.74 -9.34 13.99
CA SER A 313 -13.21 -10.64 14.50
C SER A 313 -12.08 -11.41 15.18
N SER A 314 -12.41 -12.34 16.08
CA SER A 314 -11.43 -13.21 16.77
C SER A 314 -11.14 -14.54 16.05
N PHE A 315 -11.44 -14.60 14.75
CA PHE A 315 -11.15 -15.73 13.88
C PHE A 315 -11.00 -15.25 12.43
N VAL A 316 -10.27 -16.03 11.64
CA VAL A 316 -10.00 -15.71 10.23
C VAL A 316 -9.70 -16.97 9.44
N GLU A 317 -10.11 -16.99 8.17
CA GLU A 317 -9.67 -18.00 7.22
C GLU A 317 -8.27 -17.65 6.72
N ILE A 318 -7.32 -18.56 6.91
CA ILE A 318 -5.95 -18.44 6.41
C ILE A 318 -5.80 -19.21 5.10
N GLY A 319 -5.15 -18.56 4.13
CA GLY A 319 -4.85 -19.14 2.82
C GLY A 319 -3.79 -20.24 2.86
N ASN A 320 -2.90 -20.26 1.87
CA ASN A 320 -1.88 -21.31 1.71
C ASN A 320 -0.58 -21.04 2.49
N SER A 321 -0.55 -20.07 3.40
CA SER A 321 0.63 -19.72 4.19
C SER A 321 0.98 -20.84 5.19
N GLU A 322 2.24 -21.26 5.22
CA GLU A 322 2.72 -22.33 6.12
C GLU A 322 2.81 -21.87 7.58
N ILE A 323 3.24 -20.61 7.81
CA ILE A 323 3.38 -20.01 9.14
C ILE A 323 2.61 -18.70 9.15
N THR A 324 1.81 -18.51 10.20
CA THR A 324 0.99 -17.32 10.41
C THR A 324 1.12 -16.79 11.83
N PHE A 325 1.10 -15.47 11.98
CA PHE A 325 1.02 -14.78 13.25
C PHE A 325 -0.23 -13.93 13.32
N VAL A 326 -0.76 -13.72 14.53
CA VAL A 326 -1.82 -12.76 14.81
C VAL A 326 -1.28 -11.69 15.75
N ARG A 327 -1.61 -10.42 15.50
CA ARG A 327 -1.18 -9.28 16.31
C ARG A 327 -2.37 -8.41 16.68
N LYS A 328 -2.36 -7.88 17.90
CA LYS A 328 -3.23 -6.76 18.28
C LYS A 328 -2.67 -5.47 17.69
N VAL A 329 -3.54 -4.59 17.20
CA VAL A 329 -3.16 -3.24 16.75
C VAL A 329 -3.90 -2.23 17.61
N SER A 330 -3.15 -1.29 18.21
CA SER A 330 -3.75 -0.21 18.99
C SER A 330 -4.55 0.74 18.09
N GLU A 331 -5.44 1.55 18.68
CA GLU A 331 -6.15 2.60 17.93
C GLU A 331 -5.23 3.64 17.27
N ASN A 332 -3.99 3.76 17.76
CA ASN A 332 -2.96 4.67 17.26
C ASN A 332 -1.96 3.99 16.29
N GLY A 333 -2.18 2.72 15.94
CA GLY A 333 -1.40 2.00 14.93
C GLY A 333 -0.16 1.27 15.45
N THR A 334 0.03 1.18 16.77
CA THR A 334 1.08 0.31 17.33
C THR A 334 0.69 -1.14 17.14
N ARG A 335 1.54 -1.89 16.43
CA ARG A 335 1.44 -3.34 16.33
C ARG A 335 2.07 -4.00 17.55
N GLY A 336 1.30 -4.78 18.29
CA GLY A 336 1.76 -5.51 19.47
C GLY A 336 2.72 -6.66 19.19
N PHE A 337 2.96 -7.47 20.20
CA PHE A 337 3.73 -8.70 20.07
C PHE A 337 3.04 -9.70 19.12
N PRO A 338 3.78 -10.36 18.21
CA PRO A 338 3.29 -11.53 17.49
C PRO A 338 2.81 -12.61 18.44
N SER A 339 1.71 -13.27 18.10
CA SER A 339 1.32 -14.52 18.76
C SER A 339 2.42 -15.58 18.69
N VAL A 340 2.20 -16.70 19.37
CA VAL A 340 2.88 -17.95 19.00
C VAL A 340 2.55 -18.32 17.53
N PRO A 341 3.49 -18.91 16.77
CA PRO A 341 3.26 -19.19 15.36
C PRO A 341 2.21 -20.29 15.19
N VAL A 342 1.28 -20.08 14.26
CA VAL A 342 0.40 -21.14 13.77
C VAL A 342 1.03 -21.77 12.55
N PHE A 343 1.25 -23.08 12.61
CA PHE A 343 1.82 -23.87 11.52
C PHE A 343 0.73 -24.67 10.82
N LYS A 344 0.56 -24.41 9.52
CA LYS A 344 -0.33 -25.16 8.63
C LYS A 344 0.44 -26.27 7.93
N PHE A 345 0.15 -27.52 8.25
CA PHE A 345 0.87 -28.65 7.65
C PHE A 345 0.13 -29.18 6.40
N SER A 346 0.88 -29.33 5.30
CA SER A 346 0.34 -29.69 3.98
C SER A 346 0.56 -31.17 3.59
N SER A 347 1.25 -31.93 4.43
CA SER A 347 1.75 -33.29 4.12
C SER A 347 1.81 -34.17 5.36
N SER A 348 1.76 -35.50 5.17
CA SER A 348 2.09 -36.47 6.20
C SER A 348 3.57 -36.38 6.62
N PHE A 349 3.84 -36.47 7.92
CA PHE A 349 5.18 -36.63 8.46
C PHE A 349 5.52 -38.11 8.59
N LEU A 350 6.75 -38.47 8.23
CA LEU A 350 7.23 -39.85 8.35
C LEU A 350 8.09 -39.98 9.61
N PRO A 351 7.72 -40.87 10.55
CA PRO A 351 8.54 -41.14 11.72
C PRO A 351 9.92 -41.66 11.32
N TYR A 352 10.97 -41.03 11.83
CA TYR A 352 12.32 -41.49 11.61
C TYR A 352 12.63 -42.66 12.56
N ALA A 353 13.02 -43.80 11.98
CA ALA A 353 13.19 -45.06 12.71
C ALA A 353 14.64 -45.35 13.15
N SER A 354 15.63 -44.64 12.60
CA SER A 354 17.04 -44.83 12.94
C SER A 354 17.47 -43.88 14.07
N GLY A 355 18.36 -44.34 14.94
CA GLY A 355 18.98 -43.50 15.97
C GLY A 355 20.05 -42.55 15.42
N ILE A 356 20.54 -42.78 14.19
CA ILE A 356 21.47 -41.87 13.50
C ILE A 356 20.69 -41.16 12.39
N LEU A 357 20.62 -39.83 12.47
CA LEU A 357 20.00 -38.98 11.46
C LEU A 357 21.02 -38.74 10.36
N GLU A 358 20.84 -39.38 9.21
CA GLU A 358 21.79 -39.33 8.07
C GLU A 358 21.32 -38.41 6.95
N ASP A 359 20.01 -38.24 6.79
CA ASP A 359 19.37 -37.44 5.74
C ASP A 359 17.97 -36.98 6.18
N ILE A 360 17.52 -35.86 5.61
CA ILE A 360 16.15 -35.32 5.74
C ILE A 360 15.62 -35.01 4.32
N SER A 361 15.48 -36.05 3.51
CA SER A 361 15.01 -35.93 2.12
C SER A 361 13.51 -35.69 1.99
N GLU A 362 12.75 -35.90 3.07
CA GLU A 362 11.30 -35.74 3.16
C GLU A 362 10.85 -35.16 4.51
N ASN A 363 9.56 -34.88 4.66
CA ASN A 363 9.01 -34.32 5.89
C ASN A 363 9.08 -35.36 7.01
N THR A 364 9.97 -35.12 7.96
CA THR A 364 10.45 -36.12 8.92
C THR A 364 10.00 -35.77 10.32
N LEU A 365 9.57 -36.78 11.09
CA LEU A 365 9.22 -36.66 12.51
C LEU A 365 10.20 -37.45 13.36
N LEU A 366 10.88 -36.77 14.27
CA LEU A 366 11.69 -37.37 15.33
C LEU A 366 10.79 -37.60 16.54
N THR A 367 10.45 -38.86 16.80
CA THR A 367 9.57 -39.25 17.91
C THR A 367 10.37 -39.49 19.18
N GLN A 368 9.79 -39.14 20.33
CA GLN A 368 10.42 -39.31 21.65
C GLN A 368 10.82 -40.78 21.91
N ILE A 369 10.02 -41.74 21.45
CA ILE A 369 10.26 -43.17 21.68
C ILE A 369 11.55 -43.68 21.02
N ASN A 370 12.03 -43.02 19.96
CA ASN A 370 13.24 -43.39 19.23
C ASN A 370 14.45 -42.54 19.65
N SER A 371 14.30 -41.68 20.66
CA SER A 371 15.35 -40.87 21.24
C SER A 371 16.41 -41.73 21.97
N PRO A 372 17.71 -41.38 21.94
CA PRO A 372 18.29 -40.18 21.33
C PRO A 372 18.56 -40.32 19.83
N PHE A 373 18.43 -39.21 19.10
CA PHE A 373 18.90 -39.09 17.72
C PHE A 373 20.30 -38.49 17.67
N ILE A 374 21.15 -39.04 16.81
CA ILE A 374 22.55 -38.68 16.66
C ILE A 374 22.75 -37.99 15.32
N ILE A 375 23.35 -36.80 15.34
CA ILE A 375 23.86 -36.08 14.18
C ILE A 375 25.38 -36.22 14.22
N SER A 376 25.94 -37.01 13.30
CA SER A 376 27.38 -37.34 13.24
C SER A 376 28.10 -36.72 12.05
N SER A 377 27.35 -36.13 11.11
CA SER A 377 27.85 -35.41 9.95
C SER A 377 26.98 -34.19 9.68
N ASP A 378 27.41 -33.34 8.75
CA ASP A 378 26.57 -32.23 8.31
C ASP A 378 25.27 -32.74 7.69
N LEU A 379 24.16 -32.15 8.13
CA LEU A 379 22.82 -32.43 7.65
C LEU A 379 22.20 -31.19 7.06
N LEU A 380 21.57 -31.34 5.91
CA LEU A 380 20.88 -30.27 5.23
C LEU A 380 19.37 -30.51 5.29
N LEU A 381 18.65 -29.60 5.95
CA LEU A 381 17.20 -29.52 5.84
C LEU A 381 16.83 -28.65 4.64
N GLU A 382 16.51 -29.30 3.52
CA GLU A 382 16.25 -28.64 2.25
C GLU A 382 14.99 -27.74 2.27
N LYS A 383 14.90 -26.85 1.27
CA LYS A 383 13.73 -25.99 1.08
C LYS A 383 12.46 -26.83 0.90
N ASN A 384 11.34 -26.36 1.46
CA ASN A 384 10.04 -27.05 1.45
C ASN A 384 10.04 -28.41 2.18
N ARG A 385 11.10 -28.70 2.96
CA ARG A 385 11.13 -29.82 3.89
C ARG A 385 10.97 -29.32 5.32
N SER A 386 10.37 -30.17 6.14
CA SER A 386 10.19 -29.88 7.56
C SER A 386 10.72 -31.03 8.40
N LEU A 387 11.51 -30.68 9.42
CA LEU A 387 11.92 -31.59 10.48
C LEU A 387 11.10 -31.25 11.73
N PHE A 388 10.21 -32.17 12.10
CA PHE A 388 9.42 -32.09 13.32
C PHE A 388 10.10 -32.89 14.41
N VAL A 389 10.19 -32.32 15.60
CA VAL A 389 10.77 -32.98 16.77
C VAL A 389 9.73 -33.00 17.88
N GLU A 390 9.33 -34.20 18.28
CA GLU A 390 8.41 -34.39 19.40
C GLU A 390 9.05 -33.91 20.70
N SER A 391 8.23 -33.31 21.57
CA SER A 391 8.63 -32.86 22.91
C SER A 391 9.28 -34.00 23.70
N GLY A 392 10.37 -33.69 24.42
CA GLY A 392 11.11 -34.66 25.24
C GLY A 392 12.12 -35.51 24.47
N THR A 393 12.29 -35.26 23.17
CA THR A 393 13.32 -35.91 22.36
C THR A 393 14.72 -35.40 22.75
N SER A 394 15.74 -36.24 22.63
CA SER A 394 17.15 -35.87 22.79
C SER A 394 17.88 -35.95 21.45
N ILE A 395 18.57 -34.88 21.09
CA ILE A 395 19.35 -34.78 19.85
C ILE A 395 20.80 -34.48 20.21
N ARG A 396 21.69 -35.39 19.85
CA ARG A 396 23.12 -35.32 20.16
C ARG A 396 23.94 -35.00 18.91
N PHE A 397 24.70 -33.90 18.98
CA PHE A 397 25.68 -33.54 17.95
C PHE A 397 27.05 -34.13 18.30
N PHE A 398 27.70 -34.74 17.30
CA PHE A 398 29.07 -35.22 17.38
C PHE A 398 29.96 -34.57 16.32
N ALA A 399 31.27 -34.59 16.58
CA ALA A 399 32.31 -34.24 15.61
C ALA A 399 32.10 -32.87 14.96
N ASP A 400 31.60 -31.91 15.74
CA ASP A 400 31.31 -30.54 15.30
C ASP A 400 30.37 -30.48 14.09
N SER A 401 29.48 -31.48 13.98
CA SER A 401 28.46 -31.59 12.95
C SER A 401 27.51 -30.39 12.95
N ARG A 402 26.94 -30.14 11.76
CA ARG A 402 26.13 -28.95 11.51
C ARG A 402 24.77 -29.35 10.97
N LEU A 403 23.70 -28.82 11.54
CA LEU A 403 22.36 -28.91 10.97
C LEU A 403 22.02 -27.60 10.25
N ILE A 404 22.03 -27.63 8.92
CA ILE A 404 21.82 -26.47 8.05
C ILE A 404 20.33 -26.35 7.69
N ILE A 405 19.72 -25.21 8.00
CA ILE A 405 18.28 -24.98 7.93
C ILE A 405 17.92 -24.09 6.72
N ARG A 406 17.45 -24.73 5.63
CA ARG A 406 16.78 -24.06 4.49
C ARG A 406 15.26 -24.25 4.49
N GLY A 407 14.78 -25.32 5.13
CA GLY A 407 13.38 -25.64 5.35
C GLY A 407 12.84 -25.16 6.71
N ASN A 408 11.98 -25.97 7.34
CA ASN A 408 11.34 -25.66 8.63
C ASN A 408 11.80 -26.66 9.71
N LEU A 409 12.56 -26.21 10.71
CA LEU A 409 12.81 -26.99 11.92
C LEU A 409 11.79 -26.58 12.98
N PHE A 410 10.96 -27.53 13.41
CA PHE A 410 9.89 -27.31 14.39
C PHE A 410 10.04 -28.29 15.56
N VAL A 411 10.32 -27.78 16.76
CA VAL A 411 10.26 -28.55 18.01
C VAL A 411 8.92 -28.30 18.67
N MET A 412 8.14 -29.37 18.85
CA MET A 412 6.78 -29.30 19.35
C MET A 412 6.75 -28.88 20.82
N PRO A 413 5.80 -28.03 21.23
CA PRO A 413 5.52 -27.82 22.64
C PRO A 413 4.98 -29.11 23.27
N GLY A 414 5.34 -29.37 24.52
CA GLY A 414 4.79 -30.50 25.29
C GLY A 414 5.15 -30.45 26.77
N ALA A 415 5.00 -31.58 27.47
CA ALA A 415 5.25 -31.64 28.91
C ALA A 415 6.75 -31.72 29.25
N ALA A 416 7.56 -32.32 28.36
CA ALA A 416 8.99 -32.53 28.56
C ALA A 416 9.81 -31.59 27.67
N LYS A 417 10.98 -31.16 28.14
CA LYS A 417 11.89 -30.36 27.31
C LYS A 417 12.69 -31.25 26.36
N THR A 418 12.83 -30.80 25.12
CA THR A 418 13.72 -31.42 24.13
C THR A 418 15.16 -31.01 24.41
N LEU A 419 16.09 -31.96 24.44
CA LEU A 419 17.50 -31.70 24.77
C LEU A 419 18.37 -31.69 23.52
N PHE A 420 19.01 -30.57 23.22
CA PHE A 420 20.07 -30.42 22.22
C PHE A 420 21.42 -30.33 22.92
N PHE A 421 22.33 -31.27 22.65
CA PHE A 421 23.61 -31.33 23.37
C PHE A 421 24.73 -31.96 22.56
N GLY A 422 25.98 -31.73 22.99
CA GLY A 422 27.18 -32.33 22.39
C GLY A 422 28.17 -31.28 21.90
N SER A 423 28.75 -31.51 20.72
CA SER A 423 29.58 -30.51 20.04
C SER A 423 29.12 -30.38 18.58
N GLY A 424 28.52 -29.23 18.27
CA GLY A 424 27.94 -28.98 16.95
C GLY A 424 27.21 -27.65 16.90
N SER A 425 26.55 -27.40 15.76
CA SER A 425 25.83 -26.16 15.53
C SER A 425 24.59 -26.34 14.67
N ILE A 426 23.63 -25.43 14.85
CA ILE A 426 22.51 -25.23 13.94
C ILE A 426 22.83 -23.98 13.11
N ILE A 427 22.74 -24.09 11.78
CA ILE A 427 23.10 -23.03 10.85
C ILE A 427 21.88 -22.57 10.07
N MET A 428 21.48 -21.32 10.22
CA MET A 428 20.41 -20.70 9.44
C MET A 428 20.90 -20.34 8.02
N ASP A 429 20.25 -20.91 6.99
CA ASP A 429 20.50 -20.65 5.56
C ASP A 429 19.18 -20.39 4.81
N GLY A 430 18.38 -19.46 5.34
CA GLY A 430 17.13 -18.98 4.74
C GLY A 430 15.85 -19.74 5.11
N GLY A 431 15.94 -20.72 6.02
CA GLY A 431 14.77 -21.42 6.57
C GLY A 431 14.14 -20.76 7.79
N ASN A 432 13.29 -21.52 8.48
CA ASN A 432 12.62 -21.16 9.73
C ASN A 432 13.09 -22.09 10.86
N LEU A 433 13.39 -21.50 12.02
CA LEU A 433 13.70 -22.21 13.25
C LEU A 433 12.63 -21.88 14.29
N ILE A 434 11.83 -22.87 14.68
CA ILE A 434 10.73 -22.71 15.64
C ILE A 434 10.93 -23.73 16.75
N ILE A 435 11.37 -23.26 17.91
CA ILE A 435 11.73 -24.11 19.04
C ILE A 435 10.90 -23.74 20.26
N SER A 436 10.05 -24.68 20.69
CA SER A 436 9.34 -24.58 21.97
C SER A 436 9.90 -25.60 22.95
N LYS A 437 10.06 -25.20 24.22
CA LYS A 437 10.42 -26.06 25.36
C LYS A 437 11.65 -26.93 25.09
N ALA A 438 12.81 -26.29 24.96
CA ALA A 438 14.07 -26.99 24.70
C ALA A 438 15.19 -26.52 25.63
N ASP A 439 16.20 -27.38 25.81
CA ASP A 439 17.45 -27.05 26.48
C ASP A 439 18.60 -27.24 25.47
N PHE A 440 19.44 -26.21 25.33
CA PHE A 440 20.63 -26.21 24.49
C PHE A 440 21.87 -26.16 25.36
N ASN A 441 22.63 -27.25 25.36
CA ASN A 441 23.85 -27.39 26.13
C ASN A 441 25.05 -27.49 25.20
N ASN A 442 25.84 -26.42 25.13
CA ASN A 442 27.02 -26.32 24.27
C ASN A 442 26.71 -26.51 22.77
N ILE A 443 25.59 -25.94 22.31
CA ILE A 443 25.16 -25.97 20.91
C ILE A 443 25.01 -24.54 20.40
N ASN A 444 25.77 -24.20 19.37
CA ASN A 444 25.71 -22.86 18.79
C ASN A 444 24.60 -22.77 17.74
N ILE A 445 23.90 -21.65 17.68
CA ILE A 445 23.03 -21.32 16.56
C ILE A 445 23.67 -20.15 15.82
N THR A 446 24.03 -20.36 14.56
CA THR A 446 24.69 -19.35 13.74
C THR A 446 23.95 -19.16 12.42
N GLY A 447 24.22 -18.08 11.69
CA GLY A 447 23.70 -17.95 10.34
C GLY A 447 23.80 -16.55 9.76
N LYS A 448 23.70 -16.48 8.43
CA LYS A 448 23.80 -15.22 7.68
C LYS A 448 22.56 -14.86 6.90
N VAL A 449 21.56 -15.74 6.85
CA VAL A 449 20.28 -15.50 6.21
C VAL A 449 19.23 -16.36 6.91
N GLY A 450 18.06 -15.80 7.22
CA GLY A 450 16.94 -16.56 7.81
C GLY A 450 15.61 -15.83 7.66
N LYS A 451 14.51 -16.59 7.69
CA LYS A 451 13.16 -16.00 7.63
C LYS A 451 12.60 -15.75 9.04
N LEU A 452 12.79 -16.71 9.94
CA LEU A 452 12.26 -16.67 11.29
C LEU A 452 13.16 -17.47 12.23
N ILE A 453 13.42 -16.89 13.40
CA ILE A 453 13.76 -17.62 14.61
C ILE A 453 12.68 -17.31 15.64
N PHE A 454 11.98 -18.35 16.09
CA PHE A 454 11.03 -18.29 17.19
C PHE A 454 11.51 -19.24 18.29
N LEU A 455 11.73 -18.71 19.49
CA LEU A 455 12.18 -19.44 20.66
C LEU A 455 11.19 -19.19 21.80
N GLU A 456 10.69 -20.26 22.41
CA GLU A 456 9.77 -20.18 23.54
C GLU A 456 10.11 -21.22 24.61
N ASP A 457 10.17 -20.82 25.88
CA ASP A 457 10.52 -21.70 27.01
C ASP A 457 11.88 -22.42 26.86
N VAL A 458 12.83 -21.78 26.18
CA VAL A 458 14.14 -22.34 25.84
C VAL A 458 15.21 -21.91 26.84
N ASN A 459 16.03 -22.85 27.29
CA ASN A 459 17.25 -22.56 28.03
C ASN A 459 18.48 -22.76 27.15
N PHE A 460 19.39 -21.79 27.16
CA PHE A 460 20.72 -21.91 26.59
C PHE A 460 21.75 -21.88 27.71
N GLU A 461 22.65 -22.86 27.69
CA GLU A 461 23.79 -22.94 28.58
C GLU A 461 25.07 -23.09 27.76
N ASN A 462 26.05 -22.21 28.01
CA ASN A 462 27.38 -22.21 27.38
C ASN A 462 27.30 -22.28 25.85
N SER A 463 26.40 -21.51 25.25
CA SER A 463 26.12 -21.52 23.81
C SER A 463 26.37 -20.14 23.19
N LEU A 464 26.47 -20.07 21.88
CA LEU A 464 26.52 -18.82 21.11
C LEU A 464 25.32 -18.75 20.17
N LEU A 465 24.60 -17.63 20.19
CA LEU A 465 23.63 -17.27 19.18
C LEU A 465 24.22 -16.14 18.34
N ASP A 466 24.61 -16.40 17.10
CA ASP A 466 25.25 -15.39 16.23
C ASP A 466 24.62 -15.35 14.84
N ILE A 467 23.72 -14.39 14.67
CA ILE A 467 22.72 -14.38 13.63
C ILE A 467 22.74 -13.05 12.88
N SER A 468 22.82 -13.12 11.56
CA SER A 468 22.69 -11.95 10.69
C SER A 468 21.69 -12.15 9.55
N ASN A 469 21.12 -11.04 9.07
CA ASN A 469 20.14 -10.95 7.97
C ASN A 469 18.94 -11.88 8.16
N ILE A 470 18.26 -11.73 9.31
CA ILE A 470 17.02 -12.45 9.61
C ILE A 470 15.83 -11.51 9.56
N SER A 471 14.76 -11.92 8.89
CA SER A 471 13.55 -11.09 8.83
C SER A 471 12.91 -10.91 10.20
N ARG A 472 12.84 -11.95 11.04
CA ARG A 472 12.23 -11.82 12.37
C ARG A 472 12.87 -12.74 13.41
N PHE A 473 13.12 -12.19 14.60
CA PHE A 473 13.54 -12.91 15.78
C PHE A 473 12.52 -12.72 16.92
N ILE A 474 12.03 -13.82 17.50
CA ILE A 474 11.07 -13.82 18.60
C ILE A 474 11.62 -14.69 19.76
N SER A 475 11.62 -14.15 20.97
CA SER A 475 12.07 -14.81 22.20
C SER A 475 11.06 -14.66 23.33
N TYR A 476 10.33 -15.71 23.69
CA TYR A 476 9.35 -15.70 24.80
C TYR A 476 9.75 -16.65 25.93
N ASN A 477 9.80 -16.15 27.16
CA ASN A 477 10.14 -16.94 28.36
C ASN A 477 11.44 -17.76 28.24
N ASN A 478 12.49 -17.16 27.68
CA ASN A 478 13.77 -17.84 27.45
C ASN A 478 14.83 -17.44 28.49
N ASN A 479 15.80 -18.33 28.72
CA ASN A 479 16.95 -18.05 29.57
C ASN A 479 18.27 -18.32 28.82
N PHE A 480 19.06 -17.27 28.61
CA PHE A 480 20.36 -17.31 27.94
C PHE A 480 21.47 -17.13 28.99
N SER A 481 21.79 -18.21 29.71
CA SER A 481 22.82 -18.23 30.75
C SER A 481 24.20 -18.55 30.15
N ASN A 482 25.25 -17.79 30.50
CA ASN A 482 26.58 -17.92 29.91
C ASN A 482 26.55 -17.93 28.38
N THR A 483 25.63 -17.17 27.80
CA THR A 483 25.32 -17.19 26.37
C THR A 483 25.32 -15.77 25.84
N THR A 484 26.07 -15.55 24.77
CA THR A 484 26.06 -14.28 24.03
C THR A 484 25.07 -14.40 22.88
N VAL A 485 24.21 -13.41 22.74
CA VAL A 485 23.24 -13.30 21.65
C VAL A 485 23.60 -12.11 20.78
N ASN A 486 24.08 -12.37 19.57
CA ASN A 486 24.41 -11.38 18.55
C ASN A 486 23.39 -11.43 17.43
N LEU A 487 22.73 -10.31 17.19
CA LEU A 487 21.70 -10.14 16.18
C LEU A 487 22.07 -8.93 15.30
N GLU A 488 22.36 -9.15 14.02
CA GLU A 488 22.68 -8.09 13.04
C GLU A 488 21.74 -8.09 11.82
N ASN A 489 21.38 -6.91 11.33
CA ASN A 489 20.52 -6.71 10.15
C ASN A 489 19.18 -7.44 10.27
N LEU A 490 18.35 -6.98 11.20
CA LEU A 490 17.02 -7.55 11.45
C LEU A 490 15.93 -6.58 11.03
N PHE A 491 14.83 -7.13 10.53
CA PHE A 491 13.63 -6.33 10.36
C PHE A 491 12.91 -6.20 11.71
N ASP A 492 12.61 -7.33 12.35
CA ASP A 492 11.89 -7.33 13.63
C ASP A 492 12.61 -8.11 14.74
N PHE A 493 12.54 -7.58 15.96
CA PHE A 493 12.93 -8.25 17.20
C PHE A 493 11.83 -8.16 18.26
N TYR A 494 11.47 -9.30 18.86
CA TYR A 494 10.50 -9.34 19.95
C TYR A 494 11.01 -10.18 21.10
N SER A 495 10.90 -9.65 22.32
CA SER A 495 11.24 -10.41 23.52
C SER A 495 10.22 -10.19 24.64
N ILE A 496 9.75 -11.27 25.25
CA ILE A 496 8.86 -11.26 26.42
C ILE A 496 9.47 -12.16 27.49
N ASP A 497 9.51 -11.67 28.73
CA ASP A 497 9.81 -12.44 29.95
C ASP A 497 11.11 -13.27 29.84
N SER A 498 12.12 -12.72 29.16
CA SER A 498 13.35 -13.44 28.79
C SER A 498 14.57 -12.87 29.52
N LYS A 499 15.56 -13.72 29.77
CA LYS A 499 16.79 -13.39 30.50
C LYS A 499 18.02 -13.51 29.61
N PHE A 500 18.82 -12.47 29.53
CA PHE A 500 20.03 -12.40 28.70
C PHE A 500 21.24 -11.97 29.54
N GLU A 501 22.36 -12.67 29.40
CA GLU A 501 23.62 -12.15 29.94
C GLU A 501 24.23 -11.07 29.05
N VAL A 502 24.30 -11.33 27.74
CA VAL A 502 24.74 -10.37 26.73
C VAL A 502 23.80 -10.43 25.53
N LEU A 503 23.17 -9.30 25.23
CA LEU A 503 22.33 -9.11 24.05
C LEU A 503 22.90 -7.97 23.20
N ASN A 504 23.32 -8.29 21.99
CA ASN A 504 23.88 -7.35 21.02
C ASN A 504 22.95 -7.28 19.82
N ILE A 505 22.40 -6.10 19.56
CA ILE A 505 21.50 -5.83 18.44
C ILE A 505 22.10 -4.73 17.57
N LYS A 506 22.19 -4.98 16.26
CA LYS A 506 22.70 -4.01 15.29
C LYS A 506 21.84 -3.95 14.04
N ASN A 507 21.58 -2.73 13.55
CA ASN A 507 20.79 -2.49 12.34
C ASN A 507 19.41 -3.17 12.39
N LEU A 508 18.64 -2.87 13.44
CA LEU A 508 17.28 -3.36 13.65
C LEU A 508 16.25 -2.31 13.19
N PHE A 509 15.35 -2.69 12.28
CA PHE A 509 14.30 -1.75 11.83
C PHE A 509 13.33 -1.38 12.97
N TYR A 510 12.75 -2.35 13.68
CA TYR A 510 12.09 -2.10 14.98
C TYR A 510 12.11 -3.30 15.91
N GLY A 511 12.03 -3.06 17.22
CA GLY A 511 11.84 -4.12 18.22
C GLY A 511 11.00 -3.73 19.42
N LEU A 512 10.33 -4.73 19.99
CA LEU A 512 9.51 -4.63 21.19
C LEU A 512 10.03 -5.57 22.27
N ILE A 513 10.12 -5.06 23.49
CA ILE A 513 10.64 -5.79 24.64
C ILE A 513 9.67 -5.59 25.80
N LYS A 514 9.37 -6.67 26.51
CA LYS A 514 8.57 -6.62 27.74
C LYS A 514 9.12 -7.59 28.78
N ASP A 515 9.19 -7.16 30.03
CA ASP A 515 9.61 -7.97 31.18
C ASP A 515 11.01 -8.62 30.98
N LEU A 516 11.92 -7.94 30.30
CA LEU A 516 13.27 -8.46 30.03
C LEU A 516 14.16 -8.33 31.27
N THR A 517 15.06 -9.28 31.49
CA THR A 517 16.22 -9.08 32.37
C THR A 517 17.49 -9.22 31.54
N VAL A 518 18.30 -8.16 31.48
CA VAL A 518 19.55 -8.19 30.71
C VAL A 518 20.70 -7.53 31.45
N LYS A 519 21.85 -8.23 31.49
CA LYS A 519 23.06 -7.69 32.13
C LYS A 519 23.82 -6.71 31.24
N ASN A 520 24.06 -7.07 29.97
CA ASN A 520 24.67 -6.17 29.00
C ASN A 520 23.81 -6.11 27.74
N PHE A 521 23.23 -4.94 27.49
CA PHE A 521 22.40 -4.70 26.32
C PHE A 521 23.05 -3.66 25.43
N ASN A 522 23.55 -4.10 24.27
CA ASN A 522 24.19 -3.24 23.28
C ASN A 522 23.25 -3.07 22.08
N ILE A 523 22.89 -1.83 21.78
CA ILE A 523 22.06 -1.46 20.63
C ILE A 523 22.87 -0.51 19.76
N ASP A 524 23.06 -0.88 18.51
CA ASP A 524 23.96 -0.18 17.59
C ASP A 524 23.33 0.03 16.21
N PHE A 525 23.82 1.06 15.52
CA PHE A 525 23.56 1.39 14.12
C PHE A 525 22.07 1.46 13.75
N LYS A 526 21.45 2.64 13.91
CA LYS A 526 20.07 2.92 13.46
C LYS A 526 19.03 1.91 13.96
N SER A 527 19.23 1.35 15.16
CA SER A 527 18.31 0.37 15.73
C SER A 527 17.22 1.07 16.54
N LYS A 528 15.94 0.70 16.35
CA LYS A 528 14.78 1.29 17.07
C LYS A 528 14.16 0.26 18.01
N ILE A 529 14.12 0.52 19.32
CA ILE A 529 13.55 -0.40 20.32
C ILE A 529 12.61 0.35 21.27
N ALA A 530 11.48 -0.27 21.58
CA ALA A 530 10.60 0.11 22.69
C ALA A 530 10.57 -1.03 23.72
N SER A 531 10.69 -0.68 25.00
CA SER A 531 10.83 -1.63 26.10
C SER A 531 9.90 -1.25 27.25
N GLU A 532 9.28 -2.26 27.87
CA GLU A 532 8.33 -2.10 28.97
C GLU A 532 8.69 -3.00 30.15
N ASN A 533 8.67 -2.47 31.38
CA ASN A 533 8.87 -3.19 32.65
C ASN A 533 10.15 -4.06 32.71
N SER A 534 11.21 -3.65 32.03
CA SER A 534 12.45 -4.42 31.91
C SER A 534 13.51 -3.99 32.91
N ASN A 535 14.37 -4.93 33.32
CA ASN A 535 15.52 -4.70 34.18
C ASN A 535 16.82 -4.81 33.35
N ILE A 536 17.49 -3.68 33.16
CA ILE A 536 18.70 -3.55 32.35
C ILE A 536 19.85 -3.08 33.23
N GLU A 537 20.89 -3.91 33.40
CA GLU A 537 22.05 -3.53 34.22
C GLU A 537 22.96 -2.54 33.49
N ASN A 538 23.33 -2.84 32.24
CA ASN A 538 24.17 -1.96 31.41
C ASN A 538 23.57 -1.80 30.02
N LEU A 539 23.13 -0.59 29.67
CA LEU A 539 22.62 -0.23 28.36
C LEU A 539 23.65 0.58 27.57
N ASN A 540 24.03 0.12 26.38
CA ASN A 540 24.92 0.87 25.49
C ASN A 540 24.19 1.19 24.18
N LEU A 541 23.94 2.47 23.92
CA LEU A 541 23.28 2.97 22.70
C LEU A 541 24.29 3.69 21.81
N ASN A 542 24.44 3.23 20.57
CA ASN A 542 25.42 3.78 19.63
C ASN A 542 24.82 4.03 18.23
N ASN A 543 25.43 4.99 17.52
CA ASN A 543 25.27 5.24 16.09
C ASN A 543 23.80 5.45 15.65
N PHE A 544 23.18 6.55 16.10
CA PHE A 544 21.79 6.94 15.75
C PHE A 544 20.74 5.91 16.15
N SER A 545 20.97 5.16 17.23
CA SER A 545 19.98 4.20 17.75
C SER A 545 18.98 4.89 18.68
N PHE A 546 17.78 4.33 18.75
CA PHE A 546 16.67 4.85 19.53
C PHE A 546 16.18 3.79 20.53
N PHE A 547 16.03 4.18 21.79
CA PHE A 547 15.44 3.36 22.83
C PHE A 547 14.35 4.12 23.57
N LYS A 548 13.14 3.56 23.62
CA LYS A 548 12.05 4.09 24.43
C LYS A 548 11.75 3.16 25.58
N SER A 549 11.82 3.71 26.79
CA SER A 549 11.48 3.02 28.03
C SER A 549 10.02 3.31 28.41
N PHE A 550 9.36 2.29 28.95
CA PHE A 550 8.08 2.39 29.63
C PHE A 550 8.24 1.68 30.98
N ASN A 551 8.54 2.44 32.03
CA ASN A 551 8.79 1.88 33.38
C ASN A 551 9.92 0.82 33.39
N ASP A 552 10.99 1.04 32.61
CA ASP A 552 12.18 0.21 32.69
C ASP A 552 13.11 0.66 33.82
N LYS A 553 13.74 -0.31 34.49
CA LYS A 553 14.81 -0.08 35.44
C LYS A 553 16.16 -0.25 34.76
N ILE A 554 16.83 0.86 34.48
CA ILE A 554 18.17 0.91 33.91
C ILE A 554 19.17 1.29 35.01
N LEU A 555 20.22 0.50 35.25
CA LEU A 555 21.22 0.82 36.29
C LEU A 555 22.32 1.76 35.75
N ASN A 556 22.91 1.40 34.60
CA ASN A 556 23.93 2.18 33.92
C ASN A 556 23.55 2.34 32.44
N ALA A 557 23.68 3.56 31.88
CA ALA A 557 23.59 3.74 30.44
C ALA A 557 24.75 4.56 29.86
N GLN A 558 25.25 4.13 28.70
CA GLN A 558 26.20 4.84 27.87
C GLN A 558 25.57 5.16 26.51
N ILE A 559 25.51 6.43 26.16
CA ILE A 559 24.78 6.91 24.97
C ILE A 559 25.74 7.75 24.13
N ASN A 560 26.01 7.29 22.90
CA ASN A 560 26.99 7.91 22.01
C ASN A 560 26.44 8.12 20.60
N ASN A 561 27.10 8.98 19.83
CA ASN A 561 26.88 9.18 18.39
C ASN A 561 25.41 9.45 18.01
N PHE A 562 24.83 10.52 18.57
CA PHE A 562 23.45 10.97 18.29
C PHE A 562 22.36 9.92 18.55
N SER A 563 22.63 8.95 19.42
CA SER A 563 21.61 8.01 19.88
C SER A 563 20.68 8.69 20.89
N LEU A 564 19.45 8.22 20.97
CA LEU A 564 18.38 8.83 21.76
C LEU A 564 17.76 7.80 22.70
N ILE A 565 17.55 8.20 23.96
CA ILE A 565 16.72 7.49 24.91
C ILE A 565 15.57 8.38 25.40
N THR A 566 14.34 7.84 25.47
CA THR A 566 13.16 8.56 25.96
C THR A 566 12.33 7.72 26.93
N GLY A 567 11.46 8.35 27.74
CA GLY A 567 10.50 7.67 28.61
C GLY A 567 11.10 7.08 29.90
N ILE A 568 12.13 7.72 30.46
CA ILE A 568 12.76 7.27 31.70
C ILE A 568 12.07 7.93 32.90
N GLU A 569 11.51 7.09 33.80
CA GLU A 569 10.82 7.54 35.02
C GLU A 569 11.73 7.62 36.25
N GLU A 570 12.79 6.79 36.33
CA GLU A 570 13.71 6.78 37.47
C GLU A 570 15.09 7.31 37.08
N SER A 571 15.70 8.11 37.95
CA SER A 571 17.10 8.54 37.82
C SER A 571 18.04 7.33 37.82
N PHE A 572 18.94 7.25 36.84
CA PHE A 572 19.96 6.21 36.72
C PHE A 572 21.35 6.84 36.57
N SER A 573 22.41 6.04 36.71
CA SER A 573 23.75 6.56 36.48
C SER A 573 24.04 6.62 34.97
N GLU A 574 24.13 7.83 34.44
CA GLU A 574 24.35 8.08 33.01
C GLU A 574 25.77 8.56 32.74
N ASN A 575 26.38 8.01 31.69
CA ASN A 575 27.61 8.54 31.10
C ASN A 575 27.34 8.90 29.65
N ILE A 576 27.02 10.18 29.40
CA ILE A 576 26.89 10.73 28.05
C ILE A 576 28.29 11.10 27.57
N SER A 577 28.78 10.45 26.51
CA SER A 577 30.12 10.72 25.98
C SER A 577 30.13 10.89 24.46
N ASN A 578 30.91 11.87 23.98
CA ASN A 578 31.26 12.22 22.59
C ASN A 578 30.13 12.30 21.53
N ASN A 579 30.05 13.47 20.86
CA ASN A 579 29.11 13.75 19.76
C ASN A 579 27.64 13.48 20.13
N SER A 580 27.25 14.10 21.27
CA SER A 580 25.92 14.37 21.83
C SER A 580 24.84 13.34 21.51
N GLY A 581 24.78 12.26 22.30
CA GLY A 581 23.53 11.55 22.54
C GLY A 581 22.53 12.42 23.32
N VAL A 582 21.24 12.14 23.18
CA VAL A 582 20.14 12.89 23.82
C VAL A 582 19.40 11.98 24.79
N VAL A 583 19.13 12.48 25.99
CA VAL A 583 18.31 11.83 27.01
C VAL A 583 17.15 12.77 27.30
N THR A 584 15.91 12.30 27.15
CA THR A 584 14.72 13.05 27.57
C THR A 584 14.11 12.37 28.80
N ASN A 585 14.22 13.02 29.96
CA ASN A 585 13.62 12.55 31.21
C ASN A 585 12.16 13.01 31.33
N ASN A 586 11.38 12.32 32.15
CA ASN A 586 9.97 12.64 32.36
C ASN A 586 9.72 13.84 33.30
N ASP A 587 10.74 14.34 34.00
CA ASP A 587 10.60 15.25 35.14
C ASP A 587 11.20 16.67 34.96
N GLU A 588 11.65 17.07 33.76
CA GLU A 588 12.03 18.47 33.47
C GLU A 588 11.54 18.96 32.10
#